data_AF-A0A368PZV0-F1
#
_entry.id   AF-A0A368PZV0-F1
#
_cell.length_a   1.000
_cell.length_b   1.000
_cell.length_c   1.000
_cell.angle_alpha   90.00
_cell.angle_beta   90.00
_cell.angle_gamma   90.00
#
_symmetry.space_group_name_H-M   'P 1'
#
loop_
_entity.id
_entity.type
_entity.pdbx_description
1 polymer ?
#
loop_
_entity_poly.entity_id
_entity_poly.type
_entity_poly.pdbx_seq_one_letter_code
_entity_poly.pdbx_strand_id
1 'polypeptide(L)'
;MLARDRNAFFQSEYNDRIKYEELTAAQNQLTSTKNCKRVSTELPLLTLTIGNKKFIRKGDCNILASFCYVTQLVVCKLCYEKLIRRVDIPFSDITSLLVCFDDIRFDTLRIEARSSLQYFSTDKPLPGKFTRWKVDNSKEDDCFPESKFVFVEIEKGMLEKGLAKLLYIDPRLQRSVEFARASDDQHMYQGRLHAHMQQTNMSALQPLLCVNALPNIGGRM
;
A
#
# COMPACT_ATOMS: atom_id res chain seq x y z
N MET A 1 1.21 38.83 -10.22
CA MET A 1 0.87 37.39 -10.29
C MET A 1 1.56 36.64 -9.14
N LEU A 2 1.36 37.04 -7.87
CA LEU A 2 2.12 36.52 -6.70
C LEU A 2 1.26 36.34 -5.42
N ALA A 3 -0.06 36.60 -5.48
CA ALA A 3 -0.93 36.56 -4.31
C ALA A 3 -1.63 35.20 -4.09
N ARG A 4 -1.69 34.35 -5.13
CA ARG A 4 -2.35 33.03 -5.07
C ARG A 4 -1.52 32.00 -4.28
N ASP A 5 -0.20 32.07 -4.37
CA ASP A 5 0.71 31.08 -3.76
C ASP A 5 0.82 31.21 -2.23
N ARG A 6 0.72 32.44 -1.69
CA ARG A 6 0.79 32.63 -0.23
C ARG A 6 -0.44 32.09 0.48
N ASN A 7 -1.63 32.29 -0.08
CA ASN A 7 -2.86 31.73 0.49
C ASN A 7 -2.87 30.20 0.42
N ALA A 8 -2.38 29.61 -0.67
CA ALA A 8 -2.23 28.17 -0.79
C ALA A 8 -1.26 27.62 0.27
N PHE A 9 -0.14 28.31 0.53
CA PHE A 9 0.81 27.94 1.57
C PHE A 9 0.20 28.00 2.98
N PHE A 10 -0.48 29.09 3.35
CA PHE A 10 -1.09 29.23 4.68
C PHE A 10 -2.27 28.28 4.91
N GLN A 11 -3.10 28.03 3.90
CA GLN A 11 -4.14 27.01 3.96
C GLN A 11 -3.53 25.62 4.15
N SER A 12 -2.36 25.38 3.57
CA SER A 12 -1.69 24.10 3.67
C SER A 12 -1.10 23.81 5.04
N GLU A 13 -0.46 24.79 5.69
CA GLU A 13 -0.02 24.66 7.08
C GLU A 13 -1.22 24.52 8.04
N TYR A 14 -2.31 25.22 7.76
CA TYR A 14 -3.55 25.13 8.54
C TYR A 14 -4.20 23.75 8.45
N ASN A 15 -4.27 23.17 7.24
CA ASN A 15 -4.82 21.83 7.03
C ASN A 15 -3.92 20.74 7.60
N ASP A 16 -2.60 20.88 7.48
CA ASP A 16 -1.65 19.97 8.11
C ASP A 16 -1.84 19.98 9.64
N ARG A 17 -2.02 21.18 10.23
CA ARG A 17 -2.32 21.32 11.65
C ARG A 17 -3.62 20.61 12.06
N ILE A 18 -4.71 20.76 11.29
CA ILE A 18 -5.98 20.07 11.57
C ILE A 18 -5.80 18.54 11.53
N LYS A 19 -5.10 18.01 10.51
CA LYS A 19 -4.81 16.57 10.39
C LYS A 19 -4.00 16.03 11.58
N TYR A 20 -2.98 16.78 12.00
CA TYR A 20 -2.20 16.45 13.19
C TYR A 20 -3.06 16.51 14.45
N GLU A 21 -3.96 17.48 14.57
CA GLU A 21 -4.88 17.62 15.70
C GLU A 21 -5.87 16.45 15.74
N GLU A 22 -6.40 15.98 14.61
CA GLU A 22 -7.30 14.82 14.53
C GLU A 22 -6.62 13.51 14.93
N LEU A 23 -5.40 13.26 14.42
CA LEU A 23 -4.61 12.10 14.83
C LEU A 23 -4.20 12.18 16.30
N THR A 24 -3.82 13.38 16.76
CA THR A 24 -3.49 13.61 18.16
C THR A 24 -4.71 13.39 19.05
N ALA A 25 -5.90 13.83 18.64
CA ALA A 25 -7.15 13.58 19.35
C ALA A 25 -7.48 12.09 19.41
N ALA A 26 -7.35 11.37 18.29
CA ALA A 26 -7.53 9.92 18.24
C ALA A 26 -6.53 9.18 19.13
N GLN A 27 -5.27 9.61 19.14
CA GLN A 27 -4.22 9.06 19.98
C GLN A 27 -4.45 9.37 21.47
N ASN A 28 -4.93 10.55 21.81
CA ASN A 28 -5.27 10.93 23.19
C ASN A 28 -6.47 10.14 23.73
N GLN A 29 -7.49 9.91 22.89
CA GLN A 29 -8.59 9.01 23.25
C GLN A 29 -8.09 7.56 23.46
N LEU A 30 -7.11 7.12 22.67
CA LEU A 30 -6.49 5.81 22.80
C LEU A 30 -5.68 5.66 24.10
N THR A 31 -4.90 6.68 24.49
CA THR A 31 -4.09 6.64 25.73
C THR A 31 -4.94 6.72 26.99
N SER A 32 -6.10 7.38 26.93
CA SER A 32 -7.07 7.44 28.02
C SER A 32 -7.73 6.08 28.32
N THR A 33 -7.90 5.24 27.29
CA THR A 33 -8.54 3.91 27.43
C THR A 33 -7.50 2.79 27.68
N LYS A 34 -7.27 2.45 28.95
CA LYS A 34 -6.25 1.50 29.45
C LYS A 34 -6.28 0.05 28.89
N ASN A 35 -7.21 -0.31 27.99
CA ASN A 35 -7.45 -1.70 27.54
C ASN A 35 -7.15 -1.96 26.04
N CYS A 36 -6.55 -1.02 25.32
CA CYS A 36 -6.47 -1.08 23.85
C CYS A 36 -5.56 -2.16 23.22
N LYS A 37 -4.88 -3.01 24.00
CA LYS A 37 -3.80 -3.88 23.49
C LYS A 37 -4.23 -5.10 22.66
N ARG A 38 -5.51 -5.48 22.60
CA ARG A 38 -5.87 -6.84 22.11
C ARG A 38 -6.70 -6.96 20.84
N VAL A 39 -7.38 -5.90 20.40
CA VAL A 39 -8.31 -6.00 19.25
C VAL A 39 -7.70 -5.34 18.02
N SER A 40 -7.69 -6.07 16.90
CA SER A 40 -7.35 -5.55 15.57
C SER A 40 -8.34 -4.49 15.13
N THR A 41 -7.88 -3.49 14.38
CA THR A 41 -8.81 -2.55 13.73
C THR A 41 -9.13 -3.11 12.36
N GLU A 42 -10.39 -3.46 12.12
CA GLU A 42 -10.87 -3.88 10.82
C GLU A 42 -11.49 -2.69 10.08
N LEU A 43 -11.07 -2.50 8.84
CA LEU A 43 -11.41 -1.37 7.98
C LEU A 43 -12.00 -1.94 6.68
N PRO A 44 -13.31 -1.82 6.45
CA PRO A 44 -13.87 -2.14 5.15
C PRO A 44 -13.31 -1.18 4.10
N LEU A 45 -12.84 -1.72 2.98
CA LEU A 45 -12.24 -0.92 1.92
C LEU A 45 -13.28 -0.59 0.86
N LEU A 46 -13.20 0.61 0.29
CA LEU A 46 -13.89 0.96 -0.94
C LEU A 46 -13.13 0.41 -2.15
N THR A 47 -11.80 0.58 -2.14
CA THR A 47 -10.91 -0.01 -3.13
C THR A 47 -9.60 -0.47 -2.51
N LEU A 48 -9.00 -1.50 -3.12
CA LEU A 48 -7.70 -2.04 -2.79
C LEU A 48 -6.89 -2.08 -4.09
N THR A 49 -5.76 -1.39 -4.14
CA THR A 49 -4.86 -1.38 -5.29
C THR A 49 -3.53 -1.99 -4.88
N ILE A 50 -3.08 -3.00 -5.62
CA ILE A 50 -1.79 -3.68 -5.41
C ILE A 50 -1.08 -3.68 -6.75
N GLY A 51 0.13 -3.11 -6.80
CA GLY A 51 0.86 -2.93 -8.05
C GLY A 51 0.03 -2.16 -9.09
N ASN A 52 -0.22 -2.79 -10.24
CA ASN A 52 -1.00 -2.25 -11.35
C ASN A 52 -2.48 -2.68 -11.35
N LYS A 53 -2.94 -3.43 -10.35
CA LYS A 53 -4.33 -3.93 -10.29
C LYS A 53 -5.12 -3.22 -9.20
N LYS A 54 -6.33 -2.78 -9.53
CA LYS A 54 -7.30 -2.15 -8.64
C LYS A 54 -8.52 -3.04 -8.48
N PHE A 55 -8.84 -3.37 -7.23
CA PHE A 55 -9.99 -4.15 -6.81
C PHE A 55 -10.99 -3.20 -6.14
N ILE A 56 -12.26 -3.25 -6.57
CA ILE A 56 -13.31 -2.35 -6.09
C ILE A 56 -14.33 -3.20 -5.32
N ARG A 57 -14.77 -2.73 -4.16
CA ARG A 57 -15.84 -3.36 -3.40
C ARG A 57 -17.16 -3.24 -4.17
N LYS A 58 -17.67 -4.36 -4.68
CA LYS A 58 -18.92 -4.40 -5.45
C LYS A 58 -19.53 -5.80 -5.45
N GLY A 59 -20.83 -5.90 -5.21
CA GLY A 59 -21.55 -7.18 -5.23
C GLY A 59 -20.93 -8.19 -4.27
N ASP A 60 -20.53 -9.35 -4.79
CA ASP A 60 -19.90 -10.43 -4.03
C ASP A 60 -18.39 -10.24 -3.77
N CYS A 61 -17.80 -9.15 -4.27
CA CYS A 61 -16.43 -8.77 -4.00
C CYS A 61 -16.36 -7.91 -2.74
N ASN A 62 -15.89 -8.50 -1.65
CA ASN A 62 -15.65 -7.80 -0.38
C ASN A 62 -14.15 -7.64 -0.14
N ILE A 63 -13.73 -6.45 0.25
CA ILE A 63 -12.33 -6.11 0.52
C ILE A 63 -12.20 -5.47 1.90
N LEU A 64 -11.16 -5.87 2.63
CA LEU A 64 -10.94 -5.49 4.04
C LEU A 64 -9.45 -5.24 4.28
N ALA A 65 -9.11 -4.23 5.06
CA ALA A 65 -7.82 -4.12 5.73
C ALA A 65 -7.99 -4.39 7.23
N SER A 66 -7.01 -5.05 7.83
CA SER A 66 -6.96 -5.29 9.27
C SER A 66 -5.60 -4.85 9.80
N PHE A 67 -5.59 -3.94 10.77
CA PHE A 67 -4.39 -3.61 11.53
C PHE A 67 -4.32 -4.51 12.75
N CYS A 68 -3.54 -5.59 12.64
CA CYS A 68 -3.38 -6.61 13.65
C CYS A 68 -2.23 -6.23 14.58
N TYR A 69 -2.56 -5.53 15.67
CA TYR A 69 -1.56 -4.93 16.56
C TYR A 69 -0.76 -5.94 17.40
N VAL A 70 -1.36 -7.08 17.75
CA VAL A 70 -0.69 -8.13 18.54
C VAL A 70 0.34 -8.87 17.69
N THR A 71 -0.04 -9.26 16.48
CA THR A 71 0.85 -9.94 15.53
C THR A 71 1.70 -8.97 14.72
N GLN A 72 1.46 -7.66 14.86
CA GLN A 72 2.15 -6.58 14.15
C GLN A 72 2.11 -6.74 12.63
N LEU A 73 0.92 -6.99 12.09
CA LEU A 73 0.67 -7.14 10.66
C LEU A 73 -0.41 -6.17 10.19
N VAL A 74 -0.24 -5.59 9.01
CA VAL A 74 -1.35 -5.09 8.20
C VAL A 74 -1.77 -6.20 7.27
N VAL A 75 -3.04 -6.62 7.33
CA VAL A 75 -3.58 -7.69 6.50
C VAL A 75 -4.61 -7.10 5.56
N CYS A 76 -4.40 -7.18 4.24
CA CYS A 76 -5.43 -6.84 3.26
C CYS A 76 -6.02 -8.13 2.69
N LYS A 77 -7.35 -8.25 2.71
CA LYS A 77 -8.08 -9.42 2.23
C LYS A 77 -8.99 -9.02 1.08
N LEU A 78 -9.05 -9.88 0.07
CA LEU A 78 -10.00 -9.87 -1.04
C LEU A 78 -10.81 -11.17 -0.96
N CYS A 79 -12.11 -11.03 -0.78
CA CYS A 79 -13.06 -12.13 -0.76
C CYS A 79 -13.92 -12.03 -2.02
N TYR A 80 -13.80 -12.99 -2.92
CA TYR A 80 -14.56 -13.03 -4.16
C TYR A 80 -15.17 -14.42 -4.35
N GLU A 81 -16.49 -14.51 -4.50
CA GLU A 81 -17.23 -15.77 -4.65
C GLU A 81 -16.87 -16.86 -3.63
N LYS A 82 -16.04 -17.84 -4.00
CA LYS A 82 -15.56 -18.95 -3.15
C LYS A 82 -14.08 -18.85 -2.83
N LEU A 83 -13.39 -17.80 -3.26
CA LEU A 83 -11.97 -17.59 -3.09
C LEU A 83 -11.72 -16.45 -2.10
N ILE A 84 -10.75 -16.64 -1.22
CA ILE A 84 -10.20 -15.58 -0.38
C ILE A 84 -8.71 -15.46 -0.68
N ARG A 85 -8.29 -14.27 -1.05
CA ARG A 85 -6.89 -13.89 -1.18
C ARG A 85 -6.52 -12.90 -0.08
N ARG A 86 -5.28 -12.92 0.36
CA ARG A 86 -4.76 -11.94 1.31
C ARG A 86 -3.30 -11.63 1.07
N VAL A 87 -2.89 -10.47 1.56
CA VAL A 87 -1.50 -10.07 1.71
C VAL A 87 -1.28 -9.66 3.17
N ASP A 88 -0.19 -10.15 3.74
CA ASP A 88 0.22 -9.86 5.11
C ASP A 88 1.48 -8.98 5.04
N ILE A 89 1.45 -7.80 5.64
CA ILE A 89 2.55 -6.81 5.65
C ILE A 89 3.01 -6.62 7.09
N PRO A 90 4.19 -7.15 7.48
CA PRO A 90 4.72 -6.92 8.82
C PRO A 90 5.02 -5.45 9.06
N PHE A 91 4.70 -4.93 10.25
CA PHE A 91 5.04 -3.54 10.61
C PHE A 91 6.56 -3.28 10.51
N SER A 92 7.37 -4.30 10.80
CA SER A 92 8.83 -4.29 10.63
C SER A 92 9.30 -4.06 9.19
N ASP A 93 8.47 -4.44 8.21
CA ASP A 93 8.76 -4.34 6.78
C ASP A 93 8.24 -3.05 6.15
N ILE A 94 7.33 -2.34 6.80
CA ILE A 94 6.83 -1.04 6.32
C ILE A 94 7.97 -0.02 6.35
N THR A 95 8.23 0.61 5.21
CA THR A 95 9.26 1.65 5.04
C THR A 95 8.66 3.05 4.95
N SER A 96 7.47 3.17 4.37
CA SER A 96 6.75 4.45 4.22
C SER A 96 5.23 4.24 4.29
N LEU A 97 4.56 5.22 4.87
CA LEU A 97 3.11 5.37 4.86
C LEU A 97 2.78 6.73 4.23
N LEU A 98 1.91 6.77 3.24
CA LEU A 98 1.38 8.03 2.69
C LEU A 98 -0.13 8.06 2.90
N VAL A 99 -0.61 9.05 3.65
CA VAL A 99 -2.00 9.15 4.10
C VAL A 99 -2.63 10.41 3.54
N CYS A 100 -3.86 10.33 3.04
CA CYS A 100 -4.61 11.51 2.62
C CYS A 100 -6.02 11.50 3.24
N PHE A 101 -6.35 12.58 3.93
CA PHE A 101 -7.67 12.84 4.52
C PHE A 101 -8.41 14.00 3.82
N ASP A 102 -7.95 14.46 2.66
CA ASP A 102 -8.52 15.68 2.04
C ASP A 102 -9.74 15.40 1.14
N ASP A 103 -9.92 14.17 0.64
CA ASP A 103 -11.14 13.84 -0.12
C ASP A 103 -12.33 13.77 0.85
N ILE A 104 -13.43 14.42 0.46
CA ILE A 104 -14.67 14.47 1.22
C ILE A 104 -15.38 13.11 1.29
N ARG A 105 -15.08 12.18 0.38
CA ARG A 105 -15.77 10.88 0.25
C ARG A 105 -15.02 9.76 0.96
N PHE A 106 -13.70 9.80 0.99
CA PHE A 106 -12.88 8.69 1.47
C PHE A 106 -11.52 9.15 1.96
N ASP A 107 -10.93 8.33 2.82
CA ASP A 107 -9.53 8.45 3.23
C ASP A 107 -8.68 7.46 2.44
N THR A 108 -7.42 7.83 2.22
CA THR A 108 -6.49 6.96 1.51
C THR A 108 -5.27 6.65 2.35
N LEU A 109 -4.79 5.42 2.22
CA LEU A 109 -3.53 4.99 2.79
C LEU A 109 -2.73 4.20 1.76
N ARG A 110 -1.52 4.66 1.49
CA ARG A 110 -0.49 3.92 0.76
C ARG A 110 0.52 3.34 1.75
N ILE A 111 0.85 2.08 1.56
CA ILE A 111 1.86 1.36 2.33
C ILE A 111 2.94 0.91 1.36
N GLU A 112 4.19 1.27 1.66
CA GLU A 112 5.37 0.75 0.99
C GLU A 112 6.09 -0.23 1.92
N ALA A 113 6.36 -1.42 1.40
CA ALA A 113 7.13 -2.47 2.07
C ALA A 113 8.57 -2.50 1.56
N ARG A 114 9.50 -2.96 2.40
CA ARG A 114 10.92 -3.13 2.01
C ARG A 114 11.06 -4.26 0.98
N SER A 115 10.32 -5.35 1.19
CA SER A 115 10.36 -6.56 0.37
C SER A 115 9.13 -6.71 -0.52
N SER A 116 9.22 -7.56 -1.56
CA SER A 116 8.06 -7.93 -2.36
C SER A 116 7.03 -8.62 -1.45
N LEU A 117 5.77 -8.24 -1.60
CA LEU A 117 4.68 -8.73 -0.78
C LEU A 117 4.41 -10.22 -1.06
N GLN A 118 4.19 -10.97 0.01
CA GLN A 118 3.80 -12.37 -0.09
C GLN A 118 2.27 -12.49 -0.09
N TYR A 119 1.75 -13.19 -1.09
CA TYR A 119 0.32 -13.41 -1.25
C TYR A 119 -0.08 -14.81 -0.80
N PHE A 120 -1.28 -14.89 -0.24
CA PHE A 120 -1.87 -16.15 0.19
C PHE A 120 -3.28 -16.28 -0.35
N SER A 121 -3.67 -17.50 -0.68
CA SER A 121 -5.02 -17.81 -1.11
C SER A 121 -5.57 -19.04 -0.38
N THR A 122 -6.88 -19.12 -0.33
CA THR A 122 -7.63 -20.25 0.21
C THR A 122 -9.02 -20.24 -0.40
N ASP A 123 -9.58 -21.42 -0.59
CA ASP A 123 -11.03 -21.53 -0.78
C ASP A 123 -11.73 -21.05 0.49
N LYS A 124 -12.95 -20.52 0.35
CA LYS A 124 -13.80 -20.14 1.47
C LYS A 124 -13.97 -21.38 2.36
N PRO A 125 -13.54 -21.31 3.63
CA PRO A 125 -13.62 -22.46 4.50
C PRO A 125 -15.09 -22.86 4.68
N LEU A 126 -15.35 -24.16 4.66
CA LEU A 126 -16.66 -24.67 5.06
C LEU A 126 -16.90 -24.33 6.55
N PRO A 127 -18.15 -24.09 6.96
CA PRO A 127 -18.48 -23.86 8.36
C PRO A 127 -17.87 -24.95 9.26
N GLY A 128 -17.19 -24.54 10.33
CA GLY A 128 -16.53 -25.46 11.27
C GLY A 128 -15.17 -26.01 10.83
N LYS A 129 -14.64 -25.64 9.65
CA LYS A 129 -13.29 -26.00 9.22
C LYS A 129 -12.31 -24.85 9.39
N PHE A 130 -11.08 -25.18 9.77
CA PHE A 130 -9.99 -24.22 9.82
C PHE A 130 -9.56 -23.78 8.42
N THR A 131 -9.35 -22.48 8.25
CA THR A 131 -8.80 -21.89 7.03
C THR A 131 -7.34 -22.32 6.86
N ARG A 132 -7.01 -22.97 5.74
CA ARG A 132 -5.64 -23.36 5.40
C ARG A 132 -5.12 -22.50 4.26
N TRP A 133 -4.33 -21.49 4.62
CA TRP A 133 -3.68 -20.61 3.67
C TRP A 133 -2.60 -21.33 2.88
N LYS A 134 -2.57 -21.10 1.57
CA LYS A 134 -1.50 -21.53 0.67
C LYS A 134 -0.83 -20.29 0.10
N VAL A 135 0.48 -20.37 -0.16
CA VAL A 135 1.16 -19.31 -0.89
C VAL A 135 0.55 -19.25 -2.30
N ASP A 136 0.13 -18.05 -2.69
CA ASP A 136 -0.48 -17.80 -3.99
C ASP A 136 0.60 -17.36 -4.99
N ASN A 137 1.05 -18.30 -5.81
CA ASN A 137 1.99 -18.04 -6.90
C ASN A 137 1.29 -17.93 -8.26
N SER A 138 -0.04 -17.87 -8.28
CA SER A 138 -0.79 -17.80 -9.53
C SER A 138 -0.53 -16.46 -10.22
N LYS A 139 -0.32 -16.52 -11.54
CA LYS A 139 -0.11 -15.34 -12.40
C LYS A 139 -1.36 -14.99 -13.22
N GLU A 140 -2.53 -15.52 -12.83
CA GLU A 140 -3.80 -15.21 -13.50
C GLU A 140 -4.18 -13.72 -13.34
N ASP A 141 -5.09 -13.26 -14.20
CA ASP A 141 -5.46 -11.85 -14.27
C ASP A 141 -6.24 -11.37 -13.02
N ASP A 142 -6.80 -12.29 -12.25
CA ASP A 142 -7.47 -11.99 -10.97
C ASP A 142 -6.55 -12.09 -9.74
N CYS A 143 -5.25 -12.37 -9.95
CA CYS A 143 -4.26 -12.46 -8.87
C CYS A 143 -3.67 -11.12 -8.49
N PHE A 144 -3.22 -11.01 -7.24
CA PHE A 144 -2.38 -9.88 -6.84
C PHE A 144 -1.05 -9.92 -7.62
N PRO A 145 -0.69 -8.81 -8.31
CA PRO A 145 0.57 -8.74 -9.02
C PRO A 145 1.72 -8.59 -8.02
N GLU A 146 2.93 -9.02 -8.37
CA GLU A 146 4.11 -8.78 -7.53
C GLU A 146 4.30 -7.27 -7.31
N SER A 147 4.30 -6.85 -6.05
CA SER A 147 4.44 -5.45 -5.70
C SER A 147 5.03 -5.29 -4.31
N LYS A 148 5.60 -4.10 -4.06
CA LYS A 148 5.94 -3.61 -2.71
C LYS A 148 4.92 -2.59 -2.19
N PHE A 149 3.94 -2.24 -3.01
CA PHE A 149 3.01 -1.16 -2.73
C PHE A 149 1.59 -1.69 -2.58
N VAL A 150 0.94 -1.25 -1.51
CA VAL A 150 -0.50 -1.40 -1.31
C VAL A 150 -1.10 -0.02 -1.18
N PHE A 151 -2.22 0.23 -1.83
CA PHE A 151 -2.98 1.45 -1.71
C PHE A 151 -4.43 1.10 -1.40
N VAL A 152 -4.99 1.73 -0.37
CA VAL A 152 -6.36 1.47 0.07
C VAL A 152 -7.15 2.78 0.11
N GLU A 153 -8.38 2.72 -0.37
CA GLU A 153 -9.39 3.75 -0.17
C GLU A 153 -10.38 3.23 0.87
N ILE A 154 -10.62 4.00 1.93
CA ILE A 154 -11.43 3.64 3.10
C ILE A 154 -12.52 4.70 3.27
N GLU A 155 -13.68 4.30 3.80
CA GLU A 155 -14.72 5.26 4.15
C GLU A 155 -14.20 6.34 5.10
N LYS A 156 -14.65 7.58 4.86
CA LYS A 156 -14.22 8.77 5.59
C LYS A 156 -14.38 8.59 7.10
N GLY A 157 -13.37 8.95 7.89
CA GLY A 157 -13.46 8.96 9.35
C GLY A 157 -13.15 7.60 10.01
N MET A 158 -12.79 6.58 9.22
CA MET A 158 -12.47 5.25 9.76
C MET A 158 -10.97 4.99 9.93
N LEU A 159 -10.13 5.68 9.17
CA LEU A 159 -8.69 5.39 9.12
C LEU A 159 -7.92 5.96 10.33
N GLU A 160 -8.33 7.12 10.83
CA GLU A 160 -7.64 7.95 11.83
C GLU A 160 -7.32 7.16 13.09
N LYS A 161 -8.33 6.50 13.66
CA LYS A 161 -8.17 5.71 14.88
C LYS A 161 -7.26 4.49 14.67
N GLY A 162 -7.40 3.83 13.52
CA GLY A 162 -6.58 2.70 13.14
C GLY A 162 -5.11 3.08 12.99
N LEU A 163 -4.87 4.19 12.28
CA LEU A 163 -3.56 4.76 12.01
C LEU A 163 -2.90 5.28 13.29
N ALA A 164 -3.60 6.07 14.11
CA ALA A 164 -3.07 6.57 15.38
C ALA A 164 -2.58 5.43 16.28
N LYS A 165 -3.35 4.33 16.35
CA LYS A 165 -2.96 3.13 17.10
C LYS A 165 -1.77 2.39 16.48
N LEU A 166 -1.68 2.33 15.15
CA LEU A 166 -0.52 1.78 14.45
C LEU A 166 0.75 2.56 14.78
N LEU A 167 0.70 3.90 14.67
CA LEU A 167 1.81 4.81 14.97
C LEU A 167 2.20 4.80 16.45
N TYR A 168 1.24 4.59 17.36
CA TYR A 168 1.51 4.45 18.78
C TYR A 168 2.27 3.15 19.10
N ILE A 169 1.93 2.06 18.43
CA ILE A 169 2.51 0.73 18.68
C ILE A 169 3.87 0.58 18.03
N ASP A 170 4.07 1.18 16.86
CA ASP A 170 5.36 1.20 16.17
C ASP A 170 5.85 2.64 15.94
N PRO A 171 6.58 3.24 16.90
CA PRO A 171 7.07 4.61 16.80
C PRO A 171 8.03 4.85 15.62
N ARG A 172 8.58 3.80 15.00
CA ARG A 172 9.40 3.98 13.78
C ARG A 172 8.56 4.51 12.64
N LEU A 173 7.30 4.10 12.56
CA LEU A 173 6.37 4.52 11.53
C LEU A 173 5.99 6.00 11.64
N GLN A 174 6.10 6.61 12.83
CA GLN A 174 5.90 8.06 12.99
C GLN A 174 6.90 8.88 12.18
N ARG A 175 8.11 8.37 11.93
CA ARG A 175 9.12 9.04 11.09
C ARG A 175 8.97 8.75 9.60
N SER A 176 8.15 7.76 9.27
CA SER A 176 7.93 7.25 7.91
C SER A 176 6.56 7.62 7.34
N VAL A 177 5.68 8.22 8.15
CA VAL A 177 4.35 8.65 7.74
C VAL A 177 4.41 10.05 7.14
N GLU A 178 3.83 10.20 5.96
CA GLU A 178 3.67 11.45 5.25
C GLU A 178 2.17 11.69 5.01
N PHE A 179 1.74 12.94 5.19
CA PHE A 179 0.36 13.35 4.94
C PHE A 179 0.30 14.06 3.59
N ALA A 180 -0.29 13.38 2.62
CA ALA A 180 -0.52 13.95 1.30
C ALA A 180 -1.59 15.04 1.37
N ARG A 181 -1.53 15.94 0.38
CA ARG A 181 -2.56 16.92 0.10
C ARG A 181 -3.39 16.45 -1.09
N ALA A 182 -4.70 16.69 -1.09
CA ALA A 182 -5.48 16.56 -2.32
C ALA A 182 -4.90 17.55 -3.34
N SER A 183 -4.26 17.04 -4.39
CA SER A 183 -3.94 17.81 -5.58
C SER A 183 -5.13 17.70 -6.52
N ASP A 184 -5.56 18.83 -7.09
CA ASP A 184 -6.58 18.86 -8.16
C ASP A 184 -6.16 18.04 -9.39
N ASP A 185 -4.88 17.66 -9.49
CA ASP A 185 -4.39 16.74 -10.50
C ASP A 185 -4.52 15.29 -10.03
N GLN A 186 -5.50 14.59 -10.62
CA GLN A 186 -5.70 13.14 -10.56
C GLN A 186 -4.50 12.30 -11.10
N HIS A 187 -3.32 12.90 -11.27
CA HIS A 187 -2.12 12.27 -11.83
C HIS A 187 -1.14 11.72 -10.77
N MET A 188 -1.39 11.93 -9.47
CA MET A 188 -0.58 11.31 -8.41
C MET A 188 -0.70 9.78 -8.34
N TYR A 189 -1.68 9.18 -9.03
CA TYR A 189 -1.94 7.73 -9.01
C TYR A 189 -0.97 6.88 -9.87
N GLN A 190 -0.01 7.50 -10.57
CA GLN A 190 0.88 6.77 -11.49
C GLN A 190 2.35 7.23 -11.52
N GLY A 191 2.66 8.41 -10.98
CA GLY A 191 3.98 9.06 -11.16
C GLY A 191 5.18 8.32 -10.56
N ARG A 192 5.00 7.54 -9.49
CA ARG A 192 6.11 6.80 -8.86
C ARG A 192 6.29 5.37 -9.37
N LEU A 193 5.31 4.82 -10.10
CA LEU A 193 5.45 3.51 -10.75
C LEU A 193 6.29 3.61 -12.03
N HIS A 194 6.19 4.73 -12.77
CA HIS A 194 6.97 4.95 -13.99
C HIS A 194 8.46 5.29 -13.74
N ALA A 195 8.79 5.94 -12.62
CA ALA A 195 10.19 6.31 -12.33
C ALA A 195 11.08 5.08 -12.13
N HIS A 196 10.55 3.98 -11.58
CA HIS A 196 11.31 2.75 -11.43
C HIS A 196 11.54 2.00 -12.75
N MET A 197 10.62 2.12 -13.73
CA MET A 197 10.77 1.50 -15.05
C MET A 197 11.84 2.17 -15.93
N GLN A 198 12.16 3.44 -15.71
CA GLN A 198 13.23 4.12 -16.47
C GLN A 198 14.62 3.89 -15.86
N GLN A 199 14.72 3.60 -14.56
CA GLN A 199 16.02 3.40 -13.92
C GLN A 199 16.56 1.97 -14.04
N THR A 200 15.69 0.96 -14.22
CA THR A 200 16.12 -0.42 -14.48
C THR A 200 16.43 -0.71 -15.96
N ASN A 201 16.09 0.20 -16.88
CA ASN A 201 16.34 0.02 -18.32
C ASN A 201 17.55 0.81 -18.88
N MET A 202 18.26 1.58 -18.05
CA MET A 202 19.43 2.37 -18.48
C MET A 202 20.78 1.76 -18.10
N SER A 203 20.82 0.55 -17.53
CA SER A 203 22.07 -0.12 -17.10
C SER A 203 22.54 -1.24 -18.02
N ALA A 204 21.87 -1.50 -19.15
CA ALA A 204 22.21 -2.59 -20.06
C ALA A 204 22.24 -2.13 -21.52
N LEU A 205 23.08 -1.15 -21.83
CA LEU A 205 23.59 -0.94 -23.18
C LEU A 205 25.12 -0.79 -23.10
N GLN A 206 25.80 -1.92 -22.94
CA GLN A 206 27.18 -2.02 -23.39
C GLN A 206 27.14 -2.17 -24.92
N PRO A 207 27.81 -1.30 -25.70
CA PRO A 207 27.93 -1.50 -27.13
C PRO A 207 28.89 -2.67 -27.37
N LEU A 208 28.35 -3.79 -27.89
CA LEU A 208 29.18 -4.83 -28.48
C LEU A 208 29.85 -4.25 -29.73
N LEU A 209 31.14 -3.92 -29.58
CA LEU A 209 32.04 -3.67 -30.70
C LEU A 209 32.06 -4.92 -31.58
N CYS A 210 31.57 -4.77 -32.80
CA CYS A 210 31.74 -5.75 -33.87
C CYS A 210 33.23 -5.75 -34.25
N VAL A 211 33.96 -6.80 -33.85
CA VAL A 211 35.31 -7.06 -34.34
C VAL A 211 35.29 -8.39 -35.07
N ASN A 212 35.62 -8.31 -36.36
CA ASN A 212 35.81 -9.41 -37.28
C ASN A 212 36.86 -10.41 -36.76
N ALA A 213 36.57 -11.70 -36.83
CA ALA A 213 37.56 -12.75 -37.10
C ALA A 213 36.84 -14.07 -37.44
N LEU A 214 36.74 -14.38 -38.72
CA LEU A 214 36.58 -15.76 -39.21
C LEU A 214 37.92 -16.49 -39.01
N PRO A 215 37.91 -17.74 -38.53
CA PRO A 215 38.93 -18.68 -38.91
C PRO A 215 38.27 -19.91 -39.52
N ASN A 216 38.56 -20.22 -40.79
CA ASN A 216 38.90 -21.61 -41.11
C ASN A 216 39.46 -21.88 -42.51
N ILE A 217 40.48 -22.75 -42.48
CA ILE A 217 40.82 -23.85 -43.39
C ILE A 217 41.55 -23.51 -44.70
N GLY A 218 42.77 -24.07 -44.80
CA GLY A 218 43.01 -25.04 -45.87
C GLY A 218 44.21 -24.79 -46.77
N GLY A 219 45.42 -24.90 -46.24
CA GLY A 219 46.60 -25.16 -47.08
C GLY A 219 46.73 -26.67 -47.35
N ARG A 220 46.47 -27.09 -48.58
CA ARG A 220 47.01 -28.33 -49.15
C ARG A 220 46.90 -28.34 -50.68
N MET A 221 47.96 -27.89 -51.35
CA MET A 221 48.69 -28.54 -52.45
C MET A 221 49.73 -27.57 -53.01
#